data_AF-A0A538A637-F1
#
_entry.id   AF-A0A538A637-F1
#
_cell.length_a   1.000
_cell.length_b   1.000
_cell.length_c   1.000
_cell.angle_alpha   90.00
_cell.angle_beta   90.00
_cell.angle_gamma   90.00
#
_symmetry.space_group_name_H-M   'P 1'
#
loop_
_entity.id
_entity.type
_entity.pdbx_description
1 polymer ?
#
loop_
_entity_poly.entity_id
_entity_poly.type
_entity_poly.pdbx_seq_one_letter_code
_entity_poly.pdbx_strand_id
1 'polypeptide(L)'
;MASRERRRVERSKRKARSTERRAQIAARYEQRNRAARDALEPLPEDERPAVVTVGAVISGLIGASVVIAYLAGATVNGERPGILQVVPPALLMGVMSFGMWRVRYWAVLGFQAVLALLILAAALGLVGAGSTTQLGGNLALIAIAGALFYLMIKALARIQMPEREPRE
;
A
#
# COMPACT_ATOMS: atom_id res chain seq x y z
N MET A 1 -60.80 10.15 -1.25
CA MET A 1 -59.49 10.15 -1.97
C MET A 1 -58.35 10.88 -1.23
N ALA A 2 -58.63 11.88 -0.38
CA ALA A 2 -57.62 12.72 0.31
C ALA A 2 -56.59 11.98 1.22
N SER A 3 -56.91 10.80 1.77
CA SER A 3 -56.01 10.08 2.70
C SER A 3 -54.77 9.49 2.02
N ARG A 4 -54.89 9.04 0.75
CA ARG A 4 -53.76 8.49 -0.01
C ARG A 4 -52.77 9.58 -0.43
N GLU A 5 -53.28 10.78 -0.71
CA GLU A 5 -52.51 11.92 -1.13
C GLU A 5 -51.67 12.51 0.02
N ARG A 6 -52.27 12.62 1.22
CA ARG A 6 -51.54 12.98 2.45
C ARG A 6 -50.39 12.01 2.75
N ARG A 7 -50.62 10.70 2.61
CA ARG A 7 -49.56 9.69 2.79
C ARG A 7 -48.44 9.79 1.74
N ARG A 8 -48.75 10.15 0.49
CA ARG A 8 -47.73 10.39 -0.55
C ARG A 8 -46.89 11.62 -0.24
N VAL A 9 -47.54 12.71 0.18
CA VAL A 9 -46.85 13.95 0.57
C VAL A 9 -45.93 13.70 1.78
N GLU A 10 -46.39 12.98 2.81
CA GLU A 10 -45.55 12.64 3.96
C GLU A 10 -44.35 11.75 3.59
N ARG A 11 -44.55 10.75 2.73
CA ARG A 11 -43.45 9.91 2.23
C ARG A 11 -42.44 10.71 1.42
N SER A 12 -42.90 11.63 0.57
CA SER A 12 -42.02 12.52 -0.20
C SER A 12 -41.19 13.43 0.74
N LYS A 13 -41.81 14.01 1.77
CA LYS A 13 -41.13 14.83 2.79
C LYS A 13 -40.11 14.03 3.62
N ARG A 14 -40.40 12.75 3.91
CA ARG A 14 -39.43 11.86 4.59
C ARG A 14 -38.24 11.53 3.68
N LYS A 15 -38.49 11.26 2.40
CA LYS A 15 -37.44 10.96 1.41
C LYS A 15 -36.57 12.19 1.11
N ALA A 16 -37.16 13.38 1.04
CA ALA A 16 -36.42 14.63 0.89
C ALA A 16 -35.47 14.85 2.07
N ARG A 17 -35.98 14.74 3.31
CA ARG A 17 -35.16 14.87 4.53
C ARG A 17 -34.04 13.84 4.66
N SER A 18 -34.27 12.59 4.24
CA SER A 18 -33.21 11.58 4.25
C SER A 18 -32.13 11.85 3.19
N THR A 19 -32.51 12.37 2.03
CA THR A 19 -31.58 12.75 0.95
C THR A 19 -30.75 13.96 1.36
N GLU A 20 -31.39 14.97 1.95
CA GLU A 20 -30.74 16.17 2.46
C GLU A 20 -29.75 15.84 3.59
N ARG A 21 -30.15 14.97 4.53
CA ARG A 21 -29.24 14.49 5.60
C ARG A 21 -28.04 13.74 5.03
N ARG A 22 -28.22 12.92 3.99
CA ARG A 22 -27.11 12.24 3.30
C ARG A 22 -26.18 13.23 2.58
N ALA A 23 -26.74 14.25 1.93
CA ALA A 23 -25.96 15.29 1.27
C ALA A 23 -25.14 16.13 2.28
N GLN A 24 -25.73 16.49 3.41
CA GLN A 24 -25.03 17.18 4.50
C GLN A 24 -23.88 16.34 5.09
N ILE A 25 -24.13 15.04 5.28
CA ILE A 25 -23.09 14.11 5.75
C ILE A 25 -21.95 14.01 4.73
N ALA A 26 -22.27 13.84 3.44
CA ALA A 26 -21.28 13.80 2.36
C ALA A 26 -20.45 15.09 2.29
N ALA A 27 -21.10 16.26 2.36
CA ALA A 27 -20.43 17.56 2.37
C ALA A 27 -19.48 17.71 3.58
N ARG A 28 -19.87 17.20 4.76
CA ARG A 28 -19.00 17.20 5.95
C ARG A 28 -17.80 16.27 5.78
N TYR A 29 -17.96 15.12 5.13
CA TYR A 29 -16.85 14.23 4.80
C TYR A 29 -15.94 14.82 3.72
N GLU A 30 -16.48 15.49 2.70
CA GLU A 30 -15.69 16.21 1.71
C GLU A 30 -14.88 17.34 2.34
N GLN A 31 -15.46 18.11 3.25
CA GLN A 31 -14.74 19.15 3.99
C GLN A 31 -13.60 18.56 4.82
N ARG A 32 -13.84 17.44 5.52
CA ARG A 32 -12.79 16.74 6.27
C ARG A 32 -11.70 16.17 5.37
N ASN A 33 -12.08 15.63 4.21
CA ASN A 33 -11.13 15.11 3.22
C ASN A 33 -10.32 16.25 2.59
N ARG A 34 -10.93 17.43 2.34
CA ARG A 34 -10.23 18.63 1.86
C ARG A 34 -9.27 19.16 2.93
N ALA A 35 -9.71 19.31 4.17
CA ALA A 35 -8.84 19.72 5.28
C ALA A 35 -7.66 18.75 5.49
N ALA A 36 -7.88 17.44 5.33
CA ALA A 36 -6.82 16.45 5.39
C ALA A 36 -5.85 16.56 4.20
N ARG A 37 -6.34 16.91 3.00
CA ARG A 37 -5.49 17.18 1.82
C ARG A 37 -4.73 18.49 1.96
N ASP A 38 -5.35 19.52 2.52
CA ASP A 38 -4.74 20.85 2.70
C ASP A 38 -3.69 20.87 3.80
N ALA A 39 -3.84 20.02 4.82
CA ALA A 39 -2.86 19.81 5.88
C ALA A 39 -1.67 18.93 5.47
N LEU A 40 -1.74 18.27 4.31
CA LEU A 40 -0.63 17.52 3.76
C LEU A 40 0.18 18.47 2.88
N GLU A 41 1.40 18.75 3.31
CA GLU A 41 2.37 19.52 2.54
C GLU A 41 2.76 18.72 1.28
N PRO A 42 2.52 19.26 0.07
CA PRO A 42 2.93 18.61 -1.17
C PRO A 42 4.46 18.50 -1.17
N LEU A 43 4.97 17.34 -1.58
CA LEU A 43 6.40 17.18 -1.80
C LEU A 43 6.79 18.06 -3.00
N PRO A 44 7.92 18.76 -2.96
CA PRO A 44 8.55 19.32 -4.16
C PRO A 44 8.77 18.19 -5.18
N GLU A 45 8.50 18.42 -6.47
CA GLU A 45 8.59 17.42 -7.56
C GLU A 45 9.97 16.69 -7.61
N ASP A 46 11.01 17.32 -7.05
CA ASP A 46 12.39 16.85 -7.11
C ASP A 46 12.83 16.06 -5.86
N GLU A 47 12.03 16.06 -4.79
CA GLU A 47 12.35 15.39 -3.54
C GLU A 47 11.93 13.92 -3.58
N ARG A 48 12.91 13.04 -3.79
CA ARG A 48 12.69 11.59 -3.73
C ARG A 48 12.25 11.22 -2.31
N PRO A 49 11.05 10.65 -2.09
CA PRO A 49 10.64 10.23 -0.76
C PRO A 49 11.68 9.24 -0.22
N ALA A 50 12.37 9.58 0.87
CA ALA A 50 13.44 8.75 1.42
C ALA A 50 12.99 7.29 1.64
N VAL A 51 11.72 7.11 2.03
CA VAL A 51 11.10 5.80 2.23
C VAL A 51 11.03 4.98 0.93
N VAL A 52 10.71 5.60 -0.21
CA VAL A 52 10.67 4.91 -1.51
C VAL A 52 12.08 4.51 -1.94
N THR A 53 13.09 5.32 -1.62
CA THR A 53 14.49 4.98 -1.85
C THR A 53 14.92 3.78 -1.00
N VAL A 54 14.54 3.74 0.28
CA VAL A 54 14.76 2.59 1.15
C VAL A 54 14.09 1.33 0.57
N GLY A 55 12.84 1.43 0.11
CA GLY A 55 12.16 0.34 -0.60
C GLY A 55 12.91 -0.13 -1.85
N ALA A 56 13.39 0.80 -2.67
CA ALA A 56 14.17 0.50 -3.87
C ALA A 56 15.47 -0.24 -3.54
N VAL A 57 16.18 0.17 -2.49
CA VAL A 57 17.41 -0.47 -2.02
C VAL A 57 17.11 -1.87 -1.48
N ILE A 58 16.08 -2.03 -0.65
CA ILE A 58 15.69 -3.35 -0.11
C ILE A 58 15.35 -4.31 -1.25
N SER A 59 14.51 -3.90 -2.21
CA SER A 59 14.19 -4.74 -3.37
C SER A 59 15.42 -5.06 -4.22
N GLY A 60 16.33 -4.09 -4.40
CA GLY A 60 17.58 -4.30 -5.13
C GLY A 60 18.47 -5.34 -4.44
N LEU A 61 18.60 -5.26 -3.11
CA LEU A 61 19.37 -6.22 -2.32
C LEU A 61 18.74 -7.61 -2.34
N ILE A 62 17.40 -7.72 -2.29
CA ILE A 62 16.70 -9.01 -2.40
C ILE A 62 16.89 -9.60 -3.80
N GLY A 63 16.73 -8.81 -4.86
CA GLY A 63 16.98 -9.28 -6.23
C GLY A 63 18.43 -9.74 -6.41
N ALA A 64 19.39 -8.96 -5.92
CA ALA A 64 20.80 -9.30 -5.97
C ALA A 64 21.14 -10.55 -5.16
N SER A 65 20.57 -10.71 -3.96
CA SER A 65 20.83 -11.88 -3.11
C SER A 65 20.36 -13.17 -3.75
N VAL A 66 19.22 -13.15 -4.46
CA VAL A 66 18.71 -14.30 -5.22
C VAL A 66 19.69 -14.69 -6.34
N VAL A 67 20.20 -13.72 -7.10
CA VAL A 67 21.18 -13.97 -8.18
C VAL A 67 22.51 -14.48 -7.61
N ILE A 68 23.02 -13.83 -6.55
CA ILE A 68 24.27 -14.22 -5.89
C ILE A 68 24.17 -15.64 -5.33
N ALA A 69 23.06 -15.98 -4.67
CA ALA A 69 22.83 -17.32 -4.13
C ALA A 69 22.82 -18.39 -5.24
N TYR A 70 22.19 -18.08 -6.38
CA TYR A 70 22.19 -18.98 -7.54
C TYR A 70 23.59 -19.17 -8.13
N LEU A 71 24.35 -18.09 -8.31
CA LEU A 71 25.73 -18.15 -8.82
C LEU A 71 26.69 -18.87 -7.86
N ALA A 72 26.48 -18.72 -6.55
CA ALA A 72 27.20 -19.44 -5.51
C ALA A 72 26.84 -20.93 -5.44
N GLY A 73 25.85 -21.39 -6.22
CA GLY A 73 25.42 -22.78 -6.25
C GLY A 73 24.65 -23.21 -5.01
N ALA A 74 23.99 -22.27 -4.32
CA ALA A 74 23.14 -22.59 -3.17
C ALA A 74 22.03 -23.57 -3.57
N THR A 75 21.88 -24.62 -2.78
CA THR A 75 20.85 -25.64 -2.98
C THR A 75 19.59 -25.27 -2.19
N VAL A 76 18.43 -25.47 -2.79
CA VAL A 76 17.12 -25.30 -2.15
C VAL A 76 16.51 -26.69 -2.06
N ASN A 77 16.30 -27.20 -0.84
CA ASN A 77 15.87 -28.58 -0.59
C ASN A 77 16.81 -29.66 -1.16
N GLY A 78 18.12 -29.40 -1.20
CA GLY A 78 19.13 -30.37 -1.63
C GLY A 78 19.39 -30.42 -3.14
N GLU A 79 18.57 -29.75 -3.95
CA GLU A 79 18.76 -29.62 -5.40
C GLU A 79 19.10 -28.18 -5.81
N ARG A 80 19.77 -28.03 -6.96
CA ARG A 80 19.99 -26.71 -7.55
C ARG A 80 18.67 -26.20 -8.10
N PRO A 81 18.19 -25.03 -7.67
CA PRO A 81 16.96 -24.48 -8.19
C PRO A 81 17.10 -24.21 -9.69
N GLY A 82 16.10 -24.62 -10.46
CA GLY A 82 16.07 -24.37 -11.91
C GLY A 82 16.07 -22.87 -12.21
N ILE A 83 16.65 -22.46 -13.33
CA ILE A 83 16.70 -21.06 -13.78
C ILE A 83 15.29 -20.42 -13.76
N LEU A 84 14.27 -21.21 -14.12
CA LEU A 84 12.87 -20.78 -14.12
C LEU A 84 12.29 -20.44 -12.74
N GLN A 85 12.88 -20.92 -11.65
CA GLN A 85 12.43 -20.61 -10.29
C GLN A 85 13.14 -19.36 -9.73
N VAL A 86 14.35 -19.07 -10.20
CA VAL A 86 15.21 -17.98 -9.71
C VAL A 86 14.99 -16.70 -10.49
N VAL A 87 14.87 -16.80 -11.82
CA VAL A 87 14.79 -15.64 -12.70
C VAL A 87 13.54 -14.81 -12.45
N PRO A 88 12.31 -15.37 -12.36
CA PRO A 88 11.12 -14.54 -12.15
C PRO A 88 11.15 -13.68 -10.88
N PRO A 89 11.47 -14.20 -9.67
CA PRO A 89 11.52 -13.37 -8.47
C PRO A 89 12.68 -12.37 -8.50
N ALA A 90 13.84 -12.74 -9.03
CA ALA A 90 14.97 -11.81 -9.18
C ALA A 90 14.63 -10.65 -10.12
N LEU A 91 14.02 -10.96 -11.27
CA LEU A 91 13.64 -9.98 -12.29
C LEU A 91 12.50 -9.09 -11.78
N LEU A 92 11.51 -9.66 -11.09
CA LEU A 92 10.44 -8.90 -10.42
C LEU A 92 11.04 -7.89 -9.43
N MET A 93 11.92 -8.35 -8.53
CA MET A 93 12.55 -7.48 -7.53
C MET A 93 13.44 -6.41 -8.18
N GLY A 94 14.14 -6.74 -9.28
CA GLY A 94 14.91 -5.77 -10.06
C GLY A 94 14.04 -4.71 -10.73
N VAL A 95 12.93 -5.12 -11.37
CA VAL A 95 11.96 -4.21 -11.99
C VAL A 95 11.32 -3.30 -10.94
N MET A 96 10.99 -3.84 -9.77
CA MET A 96 10.47 -3.06 -8.65
C MET A 96 11.49 -2.05 -8.11
N SER A 97 12.75 -2.47 -7.93
CA SER A 97 13.84 -1.60 -7.50
C SER A 97 14.02 -0.44 -8.48
N PHE A 98 14.09 -0.72 -9.78
CA PHE A 98 14.21 0.30 -10.82
C PHE A 98 12.96 1.21 -10.91
N GLY A 99 11.77 0.62 -10.78
CA GLY A 99 10.51 1.36 -10.81
C GLY A 99 10.37 2.32 -9.63
N MET A 100 10.78 1.90 -8.42
CA MET A 100 10.82 2.75 -7.24
C MET A 100 11.92 3.82 -7.35
N TRP A 101 13.07 3.50 -7.96
CA TRP A 101 14.12 4.48 -8.25
C TRP A 101 13.65 5.63 -9.16
N ARG A 102 12.71 5.32 -10.06
CA ARG A 102 12.04 6.31 -10.93
C ARG A 102 10.74 6.88 -10.34
N VAL A 103 10.44 6.60 -9.07
CA VAL A 103 9.25 7.08 -8.35
C VAL A 103 7.93 6.76 -9.10
N ARG A 104 7.88 5.61 -9.79
CA ARG A 104 6.67 5.21 -10.53
C ARG A 104 5.62 4.63 -9.58
N TYR A 105 4.39 5.15 -9.67
CA TYR A 105 3.23 4.72 -8.87
C TYR A 105 3.04 3.19 -8.84
N TRP A 106 3.07 2.55 -10.01
CA TRP A 106 2.85 1.11 -10.15
C TRP A 106 3.90 0.26 -9.41
N ALA A 107 5.14 0.73 -9.32
CA ALA A 107 6.21 0.00 -8.63
C ALA A 107 6.04 0.05 -7.11
N VAL A 108 5.64 1.22 -6.59
CA VAL A 108 5.30 1.37 -5.17
C VAL A 108 4.09 0.51 -4.80
N LEU A 109 3.04 0.54 -5.62
CA LEU A 109 1.85 -0.27 -5.40
C LEU A 109 2.17 -1.77 -5.43
N GLY A 110 2.97 -2.21 -6.39
CA GLY A 110 3.44 -3.59 -6.44
C GLY A 110 4.23 -3.96 -5.18
N PHE A 111 5.16 -3.11 -4.74
CA PHE A 111 6.00 -3.40 -3.56
C PHE A 111 5.13 -3.51 -2.31
N GLN A 112 4.13 -2.63 -2.18
CA GLN A 112 3.13 -2.73 -1.11
C GLN A 112 2.34 -4.04 -1.17
N ALA A 113 1.97 -4.53 -2.35
CA ALA A 113 1.29 -5.82 -2.47
C ALA A 113 2.19 -6.97 -1.97
N VAL A 114 3.47 -6.99 -2.34
CA VAL A 114 4.45 -7.99 -1.85
C VAL A 114 4.62 -7.89 -0.34
N LEU A 115 4.73 -6.67 0.19
CA LEU A 115 4.89 -6.43 1.63
C LEU A 115 3.65 -6.85 2.42
N ALA A 116 2.44 -6.63 1.89
CA ALA A 116 1.20 -7.10 2.48
C ALA A 116 1.13 -8.64 2.50
N LEU A 117 1.52 -9.29 1.40
CA LEU A 117 1.63 -10.75 1.35
C LEU A 117 2.65 -11.29 2.36
N LEU A 118 3.79 -10.60 2.54
CA LEU A 118 4.79 -10.94 3.54
C LEU A 118 4.22 -10.84 4.97
N ILE A 119 3.49 -9.76 5.27
CA ILE A 119 2.84 -9.59 6.58
C ILE A 119 1.81 -10.69 6.82
N LEU A 120 1.00 -11.04 5.82
CA LEU A 120 0.03 -12.13 5.91
C LEU A 120 0.72 -13.48 6.15
N ALA A 121 1.80 -13.77 5.41
CA ALA A 121 2.58 -14.98 5.60
C ALA A 121 3.21 -15.05 7.00
N ALA A 122 3.75 -13.95 7.52
CA ALA A 122 4.30 -13.87 8.86
C ALA A 122 3.21 -14.04 9.94
N ALA A 123 2.02 -13.47 9.72
CA ALA A 123 0.88 -13.65 10.61
C ALA A 123 0.40 -15.11 10.65
N LEU A 124 0.35 -15.80 9.51
CA LEU A 124 0.11 -17.25 9.46
C LEU A 124 1.24 -18.04 10.13
N GLY A 125 2.49 -17.59 9.97
CA GLY A 125 3.64 -18.16 10.65
C GLY A 125 3.56 -18.08 12.17
N LEU A 126 2.88 -17.07 12.74
CA LEU A 126 2.64 -17.01 14.18
C LEU A 126 1.72 -18.14 14.66
N VAL A 127 0.74 -18.55 13.86
CA VAL A 127 -0.17 -19.66 14.21
C VAL A 127 0.59 -20.98 14.26
N GLY A 128 1.56 -21.18 13.37
CA GLY A 128 2.43 -22.35 13.34
C GLY A 128 3.69 -22.25 14.21
N ALA A 129 3.85 -21.18 15.01
CA ALA A 129 5.07 -20.97 15.76
C ALA A 129 5.19 -21.98 16.92
N GLY A 130 6.15 -22.91 16.81
CA GLY A 130 6.43 -23.91 17.84
C GLY A 130 7.49 -23.46 18.86
N SER A 131 8.04 -22.26 18.71
CA SER A 131 9.13 -21.75 19.57
C SER A 131 9.03 -20.24 19.80
N THR A 132 9.58 -19.79 20.93
CA THR A 132 9.65 -18.36 21.28
C THR A 132 10.46 -17.56 20.25
N THR A 133 11.49 -18.17 19.65
CA THR A 133 12.29 -17.55 18.60
C THR A 133 11.49 -17.36 17.30
N GLN A 134 10.69 -18.36 16.88
CA GLN A 134 9.80 -18.20 15.73
C GLN A 134 8.71 -17.16 16.01
N LEU A 135 8.17 -17.15 17.23
CA LEU A 135 7.18 -16.15 17.65
C LEU A 135 7.76 -14.73 17.57
N GLY A 136 8.92 -14.52 18.20
CA GLY A 136 9.62 -13.23 18.19
C GLY A 136 10.03 -12.80 16.79
N GLY A 137 10.53 -13.74 15.97
CA GLY A 137 10.91 -13.49 14.58
C GLY A 137 9.74 -13.03 13.72
N ASN A 138 8.60 -13.74 13.78
CA ASN A 138 7.41 -13.36 13.02
C ASN A 138 6.79 -12.04 13.53
N LEU A 139 6.78 -11.80 14.84
CA LEU A 139 6.33 -10.51 15.40
C LEU A 139 7.21 -9.35 14.94
N ALA A 140 8.53 -9.51 15.01
CA ALA A 140 9.48 -8.50 14.56
C ALA A 140 9.32 -8.24 13.05
N LEU A 141 9.16 -9.29 12.26
CA LEU A 141 8.92 -9.20 10.82
C LEU A 141 7.64 -8.41 10.51
N ILE A 142 6.53 -8.70 11.20
CA ILE A 142 5.27 -7.97 11.06
C ILE A 142 5.44 -6.50 11.47
N ALA A 143 6.13 -6.22 12.57
CA ALA A 143 6.34 -4.85 13.04
C ALA A 143 7.17 -4.03 12.03
N ILE A 144 8.28 -4.58 11.54
CA ILE A 144 9.17 -3.92 10.57
C ILE A 144 8.45 -3.74 9.23
N ALA A 145 7.85 -4.80 8.70
CA ALA A 145 7.14 -4.76 7.43
C ALA A 145 5.91 -3.84 7.52
N GLY A 146 5.16 -3.87 8.62
CA GLY A 146 4.01 -3.00 8.86
C GLY A 146 4.41 -1.52 8.97
N ALA A 147 5.51 -1.21 9.67
CA ALA A 147 6.04 0.15 9.73
C ALA A 147 6.45 0.65 8.33
N LEU A 148 7.18 -0.16 7.56
CA LEU A 148 7.56 0.18 6.19
C LEU A 148 6.32 0.35 5.30
N PHE A 149 5.32 -0.52 5.42
CA PHE A 149 4.06 -0.44 4.69
C PHE A 149 3.32 0.87 4.95
N TYR A 150 3.21 1.25 6.23
CA TYR A 150 2.59 2.52 6.65
C TYR A 150 3.33 3.73 6.08
N LEU A 151 4.66 3.74 6.18
CA LEU A 151 5.48 4.83 5.64
C LEU A 151 5.34 4.93 4.11
N MET A 152 5.26 3.79 3.41
CA MET A 152 5.03 3.75 1.96
C MET A 152 3.64 4.26 1.58
N ILE A 153 2.58 3.98 2.37
CA ILE A 153 1.25 4.55 2.14
C ILE A 153 1.32 6.08 2.24
N LYS A 154 1.99 6.60 3.26
CA LYS A 154 2.15 8.04 3.45
C LYS A 154 2.91 8.69 2.28
N ALA A 155 3.94 8.03 1.77
CA ALA A 155 4.65 8.48 0.57
C ALA A 155 3.74 8.45 -0.67
N LEU A 156 2.96 7.38 -0.86
CA LEU A 156 2.04 7.23 -1.99
C LEU A 156 0.94 8.29 -2.00
N ALA A 157 0.41 8.64 -0.82
CA ALA A 157 -0.60 9.69 -0.66
C ALA A 157 -0.07 11.06 -1.11
N ARG A 158 1.23 11.30 -0.96
CA ARG A 158 1.88 12.54 -1.42
C ARG A 158 2.15 12.52 -2.93
N ILE A 159 2.55 11.37 -3.50
CA ILE A 159 2.75 11.21 -4.96
C ILE A 159 1.43 11.36 -5.75
N GLN A 160 0.29 11.01 -5.15
CA GLN A 160 -1.03 11.11 -5.80
C GLN A 160 -1.67 12.51 -5.76
N MET A 161 -1.01 13.52 -5.19
CA MET A 161 -1.59 14.86 -5.15
C MET A 161 -1.43 15.54 -6.51
N PRO A 162 -2.52 15.92 -7.20
CA PRO A 162 -2.42 16.70 -8.43
C PRO A 162 -1.79 18.07 -8.11
N GLU A 163 -0.90 18.56 -8.97
CA GLU A 163 -0.39 19.94 -8.88
C GLU A 163 -1.58 20.88 -8.69
N ARG A 164 -1.48 21.75 -7.68
CA ARG A 164 -2.42 22.87 -7.58
C ARG A 164 -2.06 23.81 -8.73
N GLU A 165 -2.78 23.71 -9.84
CA GLU A 165 -2.71 24.74 -10.87
C GLU A 165 -2.87 26.12 -10.20
N PRO A 166 -1.93 27.06 -10.44
CA PRO A 166 -2.09 28.41 -9.95
C PRO A 166 -3.39 28.95 -10.54
N ARG A 167 -4.30 29.40 -9.67
CA ARG A 167 -5.47 30.15 -10.12
C ARG A 167 -4.97 31.44 -10.77
N GLU A 168 -5.00 31.50 -12.10
CA GLU A 168 -5.01 32.76 -12.85
C GLU A 168 -6.35 33.48 -12.67
#